data_AF-A0A6G3LQS3-F1
#
_entry.id   AF-A0A6G3LQS3-F1
#
_cell.length_a   1.000
_cell.length_b   1.000
_cell.length_c   1.000
_cell.angle_alpha   90.00
_cell.angle_beta   90.00
_cell.angle_gamma   90.00
#
_symmetry.space_group_name_H-M   'P 1'
#
loop_
_entity.id
_entity.type
_entity.pdbx_description
1 polymer ?
#
loop_
_entity_poly.entity_id
_entity_poly.type
_entity_poly.pdbx_seq_one_letter_code
_entity_poly.pdbx_strand_id
1 'polypeptide(L)'
;VGTPVIASRVGGLKEIVIDLRSGEGDGLLVNVEDPKDLGLAMESFAWLSWFRDFERIPMQELKSLALKNPTLPEDIKAFAVNDVNKRFRKESTGEALMACYEKARQMAYYRAIT
;
A
#
# COMPACT_ATOMS: atom_id res chain seq x y z
N VAL A 1 -8.22 -7.26 -8.55
CA VAL A 1 -7.66 -6.59 -9.74
C VAL A 1 -6.19 -6.18 -9.56
N GLY A 2 -5.71 -5.94 -8.33
CA GLY A 2 -4.26 -5.77 -8.06
C GLY A 2 -3.66 -4.51 -8.71
N THR A 3 -4.49 -3.51 -8.95
CA THR A 3 -4.07 -2.28 -9.61
C THR A 3 -3.28 -1.44 -8.61
N PRO A 4 -2.04 -1.02 -8.93
CA PRO A 4 -1.30 -0.10 -8.08
C PRO A 4 -2.02 1.23 -7.94
N VAL A 5 -1.87 1.88 -6.79
CA VAL A 5 -2.59 3.12 -6.46
C VAL A 5 -1.65 4.25 -6.08
N ILE A 6 -2.05 5.47 -6.42
CA ILE A 6 -1.48 6.70 -5.86
C ILE A 6 -2.50 7.21 -4.84
N ALA A 7 -2.09 7.29 -3.59
CA ALA A 7 -2.97 7.59 -2.48
C ALA A 7 -2.45 8.76 -1.65
N SER A 8 -3.34 9.39 -0.90
CA SER A 8 -2.97 10.46 0.02
C SER A 8 -2.12 9.93 1.17
N ARG A 9 -1.03 10.64 1.49
CA ARG A 9 -0.19 10.39 2.67
C ARG A 9 -0.88 10.74 4.00
N VAL A 10 -1.99 11.47 3.95
CA VAL A 10 -2.79 11.85 5.13
C VAL A 10 -4.14 11.12 5.14
N GLY A 11 -4.67 10.88 6.35
CA GLY A 11 -5.93 10.13 6.55
C GLY A 11 -5.73 8.62 6.60
N GLY A 12 -6.80 7.85 6.34
CA GLY A 12 -6.80 6.39 6.50
C GLY A 12 -6.07 5.62 5.39
N LEU A 13 -5.86 6.22 4.21
CA LEU A 13 -5.21 5.53 3.10
C LEU A 13 -3.73 5.20 3.39
N LYS A 14 -3.07 6.00 4.22
CA LYS A 14 -1.68 5.73 4.68
C LYS A 14 -1.53 4.44 5.48
N GLU A 15 -2.63 3.93 6.05
CA GLU A 15 -2.66 2.69 6.83
C GLU A 15 -2.90 1.46 5.95
N ILE A 16 -3.45 1.71 4.75
CA ILE A 16 -3.82 0.67 3.78
C ILE A 16 -2.65 0.47 2.82
N VAL A 17 -2.26 1.54 2.12
CA VAL A 17 -1.26 1.50 1.06
C VAL A 17 0.14 1.42 1.64
N ILE A 18 0.90 0.44 1.17
CA ILE A 18 2.33 0.29 1.47
C ILE A 18 3.11 0.99 0.35
N ASP A 19 3.90 1.98 0.76
CA ASP A 19 4.65 2.81 -0.16
C ASP A 19 5.83 2.07 -0.79
N LEU A 20 5.86 2.00 -2.11
CA LEU A 20 6.90 1.34 -2.89
C LEU A 20 8.30 1.88 -2.64
N ARG A 21 8.44 3.13 -2.20
CA ARG A 21 9.75 3.70 -1.85
C ARG A 21 10.39 3.02 -0.64
N SER A 22 9.64 2.25 0.13
CA SER A 22 10.17 1.41 1.21
C SER A 22 10.88 0.13 0.71
N GLY A 23 10.77 -0.19 -0.58
CA GLY A 23 11.39 -1.35 -1.22
C GLY A 23 10.39 -2.40 -1.70
N GLU A 24 9.23 -2.49 -1.06
CA GLU A 24 8.08 -3.32 -1.47
C GLU A 24 6.78 -2.54 -1.21
N GLY A 25 5.69 -2.90 -1.89
CA GLY A 25 4.41 -2.21 -1.69
C GLY A 25 3.39 -2.40 -2.79
N ASP A 26 2.27 -1.72 -2.65
CA ASP A 26 1.13 -1.72 -3.58
C ASP A 26 0.80 -0.33 -4.15
N GLY A 27 1.55 0.70 -3.76
CA GLY A 27 1.26 2.06 -4.21
C GLY A 27 2.30 3.11 -3.84
N LEU A 28 1.93 4.37 -4.06
CA LEU A 28 2.69 5.55 -3.64
C LEU A 28 1.83 6.44 -2.77
N LEU A 29 2.38 6.89 -1.63
CA LEU A 29 1.76 7.87 -0.77
C LEU A 29 2.27 9.28 -1.10
N VAL A 30 1.41 10.12 -1.64
CA VAL A 30 1.77 11.49 -2.04
C VAL A 30 1.09 12.54 -1.17
N ASN A 31 1.70 13.71 -1.09
CA ASN A 31 1.03 14.89 -0.54
C ASN A 31 0.12 15.45 -1.64
N VAL A 32 -1.19 15.19 -1.57
CA VAL A 32 -2.15 15.60 -2.61
C VAL A 32 -2.26 17.12 -2.80
N GLU A 33 -1.85 17.89 -1.79
CA GLU A 33 -1.78 19.36 -1.85
C GLU A 33 -0.53 19.88 -2.57
N ASP A 34 0.42 19.00 -2.92
CA ASP A 34 1.59 19.29 -3.74
C ASP A 34 1.38 18.70 -5.16
N PRO A 35 0.93 19.51 -6.13
CA PRO A 35 0.70 19.05 -7.50
C PRO A 35 1.96 18.49 -8.17
N LYS A 36 3.15 18.92 -7.74
CA LYS A 36 4.41 18.43 -8.29
C LYS A 36 4.70 17.02 -7.82
N ASP A 37 4.53 16.72 -6.53
CA ASP A 37 4.68 15.37 -5.97
C ASP A 37 3.67 14.40 -6.62
N LEU A 38 2.39 14.82 -6.72
CA LEU A 38 1.35 14.05 -7.39
C LEU A 38 1.68 13.81 -8.87
N GLY A 39 2.10 14.85 -9.61
CA GLY A 39 2.46 14.74 -11.02
C GLY A 39 3.64 13.80 -11.26
N LEU A 40 4.70 13.90 -10.44
CA LEU A 40 5.84 13.00 -10.50
C LEU A 40 5.46 11.55 -10.23
N ALA A 41 4.58 11.31 -9.25
CA ALA A 41 4.08 9.96 -8.96
C ALA A 41 3.24 9.40 -10.12
N MET A 42 2.36 10.21 -10.71
CA MET A 42 1.53 9.82 -11.85
C MET A 42 2.37 9.47 -13.08
N GLU A 43 3.33 10.32 -13.43
CA GLU A 43 4.25 10.08 -14.56
C GLU A 43 5.10 8.83 -14.31
N SER A 44 5.65 8.68 -13.11
CA SER A 44 6.47 7.52 -12.74
C SER A 44 5.70 6.22 -12.85
N PHE A 45 4.45 6.18 -12.35
CA PHE A 45 3.62 4.99 -12.47
C PHE A 45 3.17 4.69 -13.89
N ALA A 46 2.93 5.72 -14.71
CA ALA A 46 2.59 5.52 -16.12
C ALA A 46 3.73 4.83 -16.87
N TRP A 47 4.98 5.29 -16.66
CA TRP A 47 6.16 4.64 -17.24
C TRP A 47 6.37 3.23 -16.71
N LEU A 48 6.19 3.02 -15.40
CA LEU A 48 6.31 1.71 -14.77
C LEU A 48 5.27 0.72 -15.30
N SER A 49 4.02 1.13 -15.45
CA SER A 49 2.89 0.27 -15.82
C SER A 49 2.91 -0.18 -17.29
N TRP A 50 3.57 0.59 -18.17
CA TRP A 50 3.63 0.25 -19.59
C TRP A 50 4.84 -0.61 -19.99
N PHE A 51 5.69 -1.06 -19.05
CA PHE A 51 6.87 -1.89 -19.34
C PHE A 51 7.73 -1.33 -20.48
N ARG A 52 7.89 0.00 -20.52
CA ARG A 52 8.60 0.65 -21.61
C ARG A 52 10.06 0.78 -21.27
N ASP A 53 10.40 1.96 -20.80
CA ASP A 53 11.74 2.46 -20.65
C ASP A 53 11.85 3.01 -19.23
N PHE A 54 12.38 2.18 -18.32
CA PHE A 54 12.51 2.55 -16.91
C PHE A 54 13.46 3.74 -16.73
N GLU A 55 14.30 4.07 -17.71
CA GLU A 55 15.14 5.27 -17.68
C GLU A 55 14.33 6.57 -17.65
N ARG A 56 13.09 6.53 -18.17
CA ARG A 56 12.18 7.68 -18.24
C ARG A 56 11.38 7.91 -16.96
N ILE A 57 11.45 7.00 -15.98
CA ILE A 57 10.78 7.19 -14.70
C ILE A 57 11.45 8.39 -13.99
N PRO A 58 10.72 9.49 -13.71
CA PRO A 58 11.32 10.69 -13.13
C PRO A 58 11.64 10.52 -11.63
N MET A 59 10.85 9.73 -10.90
CA MET A 59 11.11 9.42 -9.49
C MET A 59 12.27 8.44 -9.34
N GLN A 60 13.38 8.89 -8.77
CA GLN A 60 14.65 8.15 -8.76
C GLN A 60 14.58 6.85 -7.97
N GLU A 61 13.84 6.84 -6.86
CA GLU A 61 13.62 5.66 -6.04
C GLU A 61 12.94 4.56 -6.85
N LEU A 62 11.85 4.92 -7.53
CA LEU A 62 11.07 3.99 -8.36
C LEU A 62 11.84 3.55 -9.60
N LYS A 63 12.58 4.46 -10.24
CA LYS A 63 13.50 4.17 -11.34
C LYS A 63 14.54 3.14 -10.92
N SER A 64 15.18 3.35 -9.76
CA SER A 64 16.22 2.45 -9.27
C SER A 64 15.68 1.06 -8.95
N LEU A 65 14.45 0.96 -8.44
CA LEU A 65 13.77 -0.30 -8.19
C LEU A 65 13.43 -1.02 -9.50
N ALA A 66 12.87 -0.31 -10.47
CA ALA A 66 12.48 -0.86 -11.76
C ALA A 66 13.69 -1.33 -12.60
N LEU A 67 14.80 -0.57 -12.57
CA LEU A 67 16.04 -0.97 -13.25
C LEU A 67 16.68 -2.21 -12.62
N LYS A 68 16.57 -2.40 -11.30
CA LYS A 68 17.05 -3.60 -10.60
C LYS A 68 16.12 -4.79 -10.80
N ASN A 69 14.82 -4.55 -10.92
CA ASN A 69 13.80 -5.57 -11.02
C ASN A 69 12.86 -5.28 -12.20
N PRO A 70 13.09 -5.89 -13.38
CA PRO A 70 12.24 -5.70 -14.54
C PRO A 70 10.80 -6.21 -14.39
N THR A 71 10.55 -7.15 -13.47
CA THR A 71 9.20 -7.69 -13.18
C THR A 71 8.50 -6.93 -12.06
N LEU A 72 9.05 -5.78 -11.64
CA LEU A 72 8.49 -4.97 -10.57
C LEU A 72 6.99 -4.69 -10.74
N PRO A 73 6.44 -4.35 -11.93
CA PRO A 73 5.01 -4.06 -12.02
C PRO A 73 4.13 -5.30 -11.81
N GLU A 74 4.55 -6.51 -12.22
CA GLU A 74 3.86 -7.76 -11.83
C GLU A 74 3.94 -8.00 -10.33
N ASP A 75 5.11 -7.76 -9.73
CA ASP A 75 5.34 -7.97 -8.31
C ASP A 75 4.46 -7.06 -7.46
N ILE A 76 4.33 -5.79 -7.86
CA ILE A 76 3.43 -4.82 -7.21
C ILE A 76 1.98 -5.30 -7.28
N LYS A 77 1.57 -5.81 -8.43
CA LYS A 77 0.22 -6.34 -8.62
C LYS A 77 -0.04 -7.56 -7.75
N ALA A 78 0.92 -8.48 -7.68
CA ALA A 78 0.84 -9.67 -6.83
C ALA A 78 0.80 -9.27 -5.35
N PHE A 79 1.65 -8.34 -4.93
CA PHE A 79 1.68 -7.78 -3.59
C PHE A 79 0.33 -7.19 -3.20
N ALA A 80 -0.23 -6.30 -4.04
CA ALA A 80 -1.53 -5.68 -3.80
C ALA A 80 -2.66 -6.71 -3.62
N VAL A 81 -2.67 -7.78 -4.42
CA VAL A 81 -3.67 -8.86 -4.29
C VAL A 81 -3.47 -9.61 -2.98
N ASN A 82 -2.23 -9.97 -2.64
CA ASN A 82 -1.92 -10.68 -1.42
C ASN A 82 -2.26 -9.86 -0.18
N ASP A 83 -1.98 -8.57 -0.22
CA ASP A 83 -2.23 -7.66 0.88
C ASP A 83 -3.72 -7.49 1.16
N VAL A 84 -4.50 -7.28 0.10
CA VAL A 84 -5.97 -7.28 0.16
C VAL A 84 -6.50 -8.60 0.72
N ASN A 85 -5.97 -9.73 0.25
CA ASN A 85 -6.38 -11.04 0.73
C ASN A 85 -6.09 -11.24 2.22
N LYS A 86 -4.95 -10.75 2.70
CA LYS A 86 -4.51 -10.89 4.09
C LYS A 86 -5.30 -10.00 5.04
N ARG A 87 -5.52 -8.73 4.68
CA ARG A 87 -6.01 -7.71 5.62
C ARG A 87 -7.47 -7.30 5.43
N PHE A 88 -7.99 -7.36 4.20
CA PHE A 88 -9.23 -6.66 3.83
C PHE A 88 -10.35 -7.59 3.34
N ARG A 89 -10.19 -8.91 3.47
CA ARG A 89 -11.25 -9.89 3.18
C ARG A 89 -12.20 -10.05 4.35
N LYS A 90 -13.38 -10.63 4.08
CA LYS A 90 -14.44 -10.79 5.07
C LYS A 90 -13.98 -11.65 6.24
N GLU A 91 -13.21 -12.69 5.95
CA GLU A 91 -12.64 -13.61 6.90
C GLU A 91 -11.69 -12.88 7.85
N SER A 92 -10.68 -12.18 7.31
CA SER A 92 -9.75 -11.36 8.09
C SER A 92 -10.45 -10.27 8.92
N THR A 93 -11.49 -9.66 8.35
CA THR A 93 -12.30 -8.65 9.06
C THR A 93 -13.07 -9.29 10.22
N GLY A 94 -13.61 -10.49 10.03
CA GLY A 94 -14.28 -11.27 11.07
C GLY A 94 -13.33 -11.66 12.19
N GLU A 95 -12.13 -12.12 11.87
CA GLU A 95 -11.08 -12.43 12.85
C GLU A 95 -10.69 -11.20 13.68
N ALA A 96 -10.48 -10.05 13.04
CA ALA A 96 -10.18 -8.79 13.71
C ALA A 96 -11.32 -8.36 14.66
N LEU A 97 -12.57 -8.52 14.23
CA LEU A 97 -13.74 -8.21 15.04
C LEU A 97 -13.83 -9.14 16.27
N MET A 98 -13.61 -10.44 16.08
CA MET A 98 -13.61 -11.42 17.18
C MET A 98 -12.50 -11.13 18.19
N ALA A 99 -11.29 -10.78 17.72
CA ALA A 99 -10.20 -10.38 18.59
C ALA A 99 -10.55 -9.12 19.41
N CYS A 100 -11.28 -8.17 18.81
CA CYS A 100 -11.76 -6.98 19.51
C CYS A 100 -12.75 -7.36 20.64
N TYR A 101 -13.73 -8.22 20.35
CA TYR A 101 -14.68 -8.70 21.36
C TYR A 101 -14.01 -9.46 22.50
N GLU A 102 -13.07 -10.34 22.19
CA GLU A 102 -12.35 -11.12 23.21
C GLU A 102 -11.52 -10.20 24.11
N LYS A 103 -10.85 -9.19 23.53
CA LYS A 103 -10.11 -8.20 24.31
C LYS A 103 -11.05 -7.36 25.19
N ALA A 104 -12.22 -6.96 24.69
CA ALA A 104 -13.23 -6.24 25.46
C ALA A 104 -13.73 -7.09 26.65
N ARG A 105 -13.98 -8.38 26.44
CA ARG A 105 -14.37 -9.33 27.48
C ARG A 105 -13.33 -9.44 28.59
N GLN A 106 -12.06 -9.58 28.22
CA GLN A 106 -10.94 -9.64 29.17
C GLN A 106 -10.83 -8.36 30.00
N MET A 107 -10.90 -7.19 29.35
CA MET A 107 -10.86 -5.90 30.04
C MET A 107 -12.04 -5.71 31.01
N ALA A 108 -13.25 -6.14 30.62
CA ALA A 108 -14.42 -6.10 31.49
C ALA A 108 -14.25 -7.01 32.72
N TYR A 109 -13.69 -8.21 32.55
CA TYR A 109 -13.38 -9.11 33.65
C TYR A 109 -12.43 -8.47 34.65
N TYR A 110 -11.27 -7.97 34.19
CA TYR A 110 -10.29 -7.33 35.07
C TYR A 110 -10.86 -6.10 35.79
N ARG A 111 -11.69 -5.29 35.12
CA ARG A 111 -12.37 -4.16 35.75
C ARG A 111 -13.38 -4.57 36.81
N ALA A 112 -13.97 -5.76 36.73
CA ALA A 112 -14.96 -6.22 37.71
C ALA A 112 -14.31 -6.77 38.99
N ILE A 113 -13.08 -7.26 38.90
CA ILE A 113 -12.34 -7.86 40.03
C ILE A 113 -11.30 -6.93 40.67
N THR A 114 -11.05 -5.76 40.06
CA THR A 114 -10.13 -4.72 40.58
C THR A 114 -10.96 -3.50 40.98
#